data_AF-A0A2V6CMD8-F1
#
_entry.id   AF-A0A2V6CMD8-F1
#
_cell.length_a   1.000
_cell.length_b   1.000
_cell.length_c   1.000
_cell.angle_alpha   90.00
_cell.angle_beta   90.00
_cell.angle_gamma   90.00
#
_symmetry.space_group_name_H-M   'P 1'
#
loop_
_entity.id
_entity.type
_entity.pdbx_description
1 polymer ?
#
loop_
_entity_poly.entity_id
_entity_poly.type
_entity_poly.pdbx_seq_one_letter_code
_entity_poly.pdbx_strand_id
1 'polypeptide(L)'
;MATPLVLSVHSVVSLDFSVAQLPGWHSTIFPPYFVAGAIYSGFAMVITIVIPVRKIYRLESLITLRHFNNMANIMLVTGLIVAYGYFIEAFMAFYSGDIFERYMMFNRAFGPYGWVFWLLILCNVIVPQTLWSARIRRNTVALFIVALFINAGMWIERFVIVITSLSRDFTPSAWHMFSPTKWDWMTLFGSVGLFLTLQFLFMRLVPMISTRELVAEPEKAMTL
;
A
#
# COMPACT_ATOMS: atom_id res chain seq x y z
N MET A 1 22.05 5.32 -6.27
CA MET A 1 21.71 6.76 -6.14
C MET A 1 20.21 7.01 -5.97
N ALA A 2 19.31 6.20 -6.55
CA ALA A 2 17.86 6.40 -6.40
C ALA A 2 17.27 5.99 -5.03
N THR A 3 17.91 5.11 -4.26
CA THR A 3 17.37 4.60 -2.99
C THR A 3 17.07 5.70 -1.97
N PRO A 4 17.99 6.64 -1.66
CA PRO A 4 17.69 7.75 -0.76
C PRO A 4 16.57 8.66 -1.27
N LEU A 5 16.46 8.82 -2.59
CA LEU A 5 15.42 9.64 -3.22
C LEU A 5 14.02 9.03 -3.04
N VAL A 6 13.87 7.71 -3.21
CA VAL A 6 12.57 7.05 -3.02
C VAL A 6 12.11 7.17 -1.57
N LEU A 7 13.04 7.02 -0.62
CA LEU A 7 12.75 7.20 0.80
C LEU A 7 12.35 8.66 1.10
N SER A 8 13.06 9.63 0.53
CA SER A 8 12.78 11.06 0.78
C SER A 8 11.46 11.50 0.17
N VAL A 9 11.13 11.12 -1.06
CA VAL A 9 9.89 11.54 -1.75
C VAL A 9 8.65 11.09 -0.98
N HIS A 10 8.60 9.83 -0.56
CA HIS A 10 7.46 9.34 0.22
C HIS A 10 7.43 9.91 1.65
N SER A 11 8.60 10.20 2.22
CA SER A 11 8.69 10.91 3.51
C SER A 11 8.18 12.34 3.40
N VAL A 12 8.49 13.07 2.33
CA VAL A 12 8.01 14.45 2.12
C VAL A 12 6.48 14.48 2.04
N VAL A 13 5.87 13.58 1.27
CA VAL A 13 4.39 13.48 1.22
C VAL A 13 3.79 13.14 2.58
N SER A 14 4.47 12.33 3.40
CA SER A 14 4.01 12.05 4.76
C SER A 14 4.16 13.24 5.72
N LEU A 15 5.14 14.12 5.47
CA LEU A 15 5.40 15.29 6.30
C LEU A 15 4.28 16.33 6.15
N ASP A 16 3.62 16.39 5.00
CA ASP A 16 2.43 17.23 4.78
C ASP A 16 1.33 16.94 5.82
N PHE A 17 1.21 15.69 6.27
CA PHE A 17 0.34 15.30 7.38
C PHE A 17 1.01 15.47 8.74
N SER A 18 2.25 14.98 8.87
CA SER A 18 2.97 14.90 10.16
C SER A 18 3.20 16.26 10.83
N VAL A 19 3.39 17.30 10.02
CA VAL A 19 3.66 18.67 10.50
C VAL A 19 2.36 19.37 10.92
N ALA A 20 1.20 18.91 10.45
CA ALA A 20 -0.08 19.45 10.88
C ALA A 20 -0.31 19.16 12.37
N GLN A 21 -1.00 20.07 13.06
CA GLN A 21 -1.36 19.92 14.48
C GLN A 21 -2.70 19.18 14.68
N LEU A 22 -3.19 18.48 13.66
CA LEU A 22 -4.46 17.75 13.71
C LEU A 22 -4.28 16.42 14.48
N PRO A 23 -5.25 16.04 15.34
CA PRO A 23 -5.20 14.76 16.04
C PRO A 23 -5.20 13.59 15.05
N GLY A 24 -4.27 12.67 15.23
CA GLY A 24 -4.04 11.55 14.30
C GLY A 24 -3.26 11.87 13.04
N TRP A 25 -2.88 13.13 12.82
CA TRP A 25 -1.92 13.51 11.79
C TRP A 25 -0.56 13.85 12.40
N HIS A 26 -0.57 14.48 13.57
CA HIS A 26 0.63 14.89 14.29
C HIS A 26 1.37 13.69 14.89
N SER A 27 2.13 12.96 14.06
CA SER A 27 2.84 11.75 14.48
C SER A 27 4.21 11.62 13.82
N THR A 28 5.21 11.24 14.60
CA THR A 28 6.60 11.08 14.14
C THR A 28 6.86 9.75 13.43
N ILE A 29 5.93 8.79 13.53
CA ILE A 29 6.07 7.48 12.87
C ILE A 29 5.68 7.51 11.38
N PHE A 30 4.98 8.56 10.94
CA PHE A 30 4.42 8.66 9.59
C PHE A 30 5.46 8.56 8.46
N PRO A 31 6.64 9.21 8.50
CA PRO A 31 7.62 9.07 7.44
C PRO A 31 8.09 7.64 7.13
N PRO A 32 8.62 6.87 8.10
CA PRO A 32 8.99 5.47 7.83
C PRO A 32 7.76 4.59 7.52
N TYR A 33 6.61 4.90 8.11
CA TYR A 33 5.36 4.18 7.89
C TYR A 33 4.82 4.34 6.45
N PHE A 34 4.77 5.56 5.93
CA PHE A 34 4.33 5.84 4.55
C PHE A 34 5.28 5.22 3.52
N VAL A 35 6.58 5.22 3.79
CA VAL A 35 7.58 4.53 2.96
C VAL A 35 7.32 3.02 2.93
N ALA A 36 7.11 2.39 4.09
CA ALA A 36 6.79 0.96 4.16
C ALA A 36 5.50 0.65 3.39
N GLY A 37 4.46 1.48 3.57
CA GLY A 37 3.21 1.40 2.83
C GLY A 37 3.39 1.54 1.32
N ALA A 38 4.26 2.43 0.86
CA ALA A 38 4.54 2.63 -0.57
C ALA A 38 5.22 1.40 -1.20
N ILE A 39 6.19 0.80 -0.51
CA ILE A 39 6.81 -0.46 -0.94
C ILE A 39 5.75 -1.56 -0.98
N TYR A 40 4.93 -1.65 0.06
CA TYR A 40 3.89 -2.64 0.20
C TYR A 40 2.84 -2.60 -0.94
N SER A 41 2.23 -1.43 -1.20
CA SER A 41 1.30 -1.26 -2.33
C SER A 41 2.01 -1.40 -3.68
N GLY A 42 3.26 -0.93 -3.79
CA GLY A 42 4.04 -1.01 -5.03
C GLY A 42 4.24 -2.46 -5.48
N PHE A 43 4.71 -3.33 -4.60
CA PHE A 43 4.86 -4.75 -4.92
C PHE A 43 3.51 -5.44 -5.19
N ALA A 44 2.45 -5.08 -4.47
CA ALA A 44 1.11 -5.59 -4.75
C ALA A 44 0.63 -5.21 -6.16
N MET A 45 0.84 -3.96 -6.58
CA MET A 45 0.52 -3.50 -7.94
C MET A 45 1.36 -4.24 -8.99
N VAL A 46 2.67 -4.41 -8.77
CA VAL A 46 3.54 -5.17 -9.67
C VAL A 46 3.03 -6.59 -9.87
N ILE A 47 2.68 -7.30 -8.79
CA ILE A 47 2.11 -8.65 -8.87
C ILE A 47 0.80 -8.66 -9.68
N THR A 48 -0.06 -7.67 -9.45
CA THR A 48 -1.36 -7.54 -10.14
C THR A 48 -1.19 -7.40 -11.67
N ILE A 49 -0.13 -6.74 -12.13
CA ILE A 49 0.16 -6.56 -13.56
C ILE A 49 0.93 -7.76 -14.12
N VAL A 50 1.96 -8.21 -13.41
CA VAL A 50 2.90 -9.23 -13.91
C VAL A 50 2.23 -10.60 -14.04
N ILE A 51 1.29 -10.97 -13.17
CA ILE A 51 0.60 -12.27 -13.26
C ILE A 51 -0.18 -12.42 -14.59
N PRO A 52 -1.08 -11.49 -14.97
CA PRO A 52 -1.73 -11.51 -16.28
C PRO A 52 -0.74 -11.44 -17.45
N VAL A 53 0.23 -10.51 -17.40
CA VAL A 53 1.23 -10.32 -18.47
C VAL A 53 2.04 -11.59 -18.71
N ARG A 54 2.47 -12.27 -17.64
CA ARG A 54 3.19 -13.55 -17.71
C ARG A 54 2.40 -14.59 -18.49
N LYS A 55 1.08 -14.68 -18.29
CA LYS A 55 0.22 -15.66 -18.97
C LYS A 55 -0.09 -15.27 -20.41
N ILE A 56 -0.34 -13.99 -20.69
CA ILE A 56 -0.69 -13.49 -22.02
C ILE A 56 0.51 -13.59 -22.97
N TYR A 57 1.70 -13.20 -22.52
CA TYR A 57 2.92 -13.20 -23.32
C TYR A 57 3.77 -14.48 -23.16
N ARG A 58 3.26 -15.48 -22.42
CA ARG A 58 3.93 -16.77 -22.17
C ARG A 58 5.35 -16.64 -21.61
N LEU A 59 5.55 -15.69 -20.70
CA LEU A 59 6.86 -15.38 -20.09
C LEU A 59 7.18 -16.27 -18.87
N GLU A 60 6.65 -17.48 -18.84
CA GLU A 60 6.70 -18.36 -17.66
C GLU A 60 8.11 -18.90 -17.38
N SER A 61 8.93 -19.02 -18.43
CA SER A 61 10.34 -19.43 -18.33
C SER A 61 11.24 -18.35 -17.75
N LEU A 62 10.91 -17.07 -17.97
CA LEU A 62 11.67 -15.92 -17.47
C LEU A 62 11.18 -15.52 -16.06
N ILE A 63 9.87 -15.35 -15.90
CA ILE A 63 9.26 -14.97 -14.61
C ILE A 63 8.86 -16.25 -13.87
N THR A 64 9.82 -16.80 -13.13
CA THR A 64 9.62 -18.04 -12.35
C THR A 64 8.84 -17.81 -11.05
N LEU A 65 8.32 -18.90 -10.45
CA LEU A 65 7.65 -18.87 -9.14
C LEU A 65 8.56 -18.36 -8.01
N ARG A 66 9.88 -18.42 -8.17
CA ARG A 66 10.84 -17.86 -7.22
C ARG A 66 10.69 -16.35 -7.09
N HIS A 67 10.48 -15.64 -8.20
CA HIS A 67 10.24 -14.19 -8.20
C HIS A 67 8.99 -13.85 -7.38
N PHE A 68 7.88 -14.56 -7.62
CA PHE A 68 6.64 -14.34 -6.86
C PHE A 68 6.79 -14.64 -5.38
N ASN A 69 7.49 -15.72 -5.00
CA ASN A 69 7.72 -16.04 -3.60
C ASN A 69 8.58 -14.96 -2.90
N ASN A 70 9.60 -14.43 -3.59
CA ASN A 70 10.43 -13.36 -3.05
C ASN A 70 9.65 -12.04 -2.90
N MET A 71 8.85 -11.67 -3.91
CA MET A 71 7.98 -10.49 -3.83
C MET A 71 6.94 -10.63 -2.71
N ALA A 72 6.34 -11.82 -2.54
CA ALA A 72 5.40 -12.10 -1.46
C ALA A 72 6.04 -11.97 -0.07
N ASN A 73 7.30 -12.39 0.08
CA ASN A 73 8.04 -12.21 1.33
C ASN A 73 8.33 -10.73 1.63
N ILE A 74 8.71 -9.94 0.61
CA ILE A 74 8.92 -8.50 0.77
C ILE A 74 7.61 -7.83 1.20
N MET A 75 6.49 -8.17 0.54
CA MET A 75 5.17 -7.68 0.92
C MET A 75 4.77 -8.08 2.34
N LEU A 76 5.08 -9.30 2.76
CA LEU A 76 4.81 -9.73 4.13
C LEU A 76 5.61 -8.89 5.14
N VAL A 77 6.91 -8.70 4.91
CA VAL A 77 7.76 -7.91 5.80
C VAL A 77 7.29 -6.46 5.87
N THR A 78 7.02 -5.82 4.73
CA THR A 78 6.55 -4.43 4.72
C THR A 78 5.13 -4.29 5.28
N GLY A 79 4.25 -5.27 5.03
CA GLY A 79 2.93 -5.35 5.65
C GLY A 79 2.98 -5.47 7.18
N LEU A 80 3.95 -6.19 7.73
CA LEU A 80 4.17 -6.24 9.19
C LEU A 80 4.65 -4.91 9.76
N ILE A 81 5.48 -4.16 9.03
CA ILE A 81 5.90 -2.80 9.42
C ILE A 81 4.70 -1.84 9.42
N VAL A 82 3.82 -1.93 8.42
CA VAL A 82 2.58 -1.16 8.36
C VAL A 82 1.65 -1.55 9.52
N ALA A 83 1.47 -2.85 9.79
CA ALA A 83 0.67 -3.33 10.92
C ALA A 83 1.22 -2.84 12.27
N TYR A 84 2.55 -2.81 12.43
CA TYR A 84 3.21 -2.21 13.57
C TYR A 84 2.89 -0.71 13.69
N GLY A 85 2.84 0.02 12.57
CA GLY A 85 2.40 1.41 12.51
C GLY A 85 1.00 1.64 13.09
N TYR A 86 0.01 0.84 12.67
CA TYR A 86 -1.34 0.93 13.25
C TYR A 86 -1.35 0.63 14.75
N PHE A 87 -0.59 -0.38 15.17
CA PHE A 87 -0.54 -0.78 16.56
C PHE A 87 0.09 0.31 17.44
N ILE A 88 1.22 0.87 17.00
CA ILE A 88 1.91 1.91 17.77
C ILE A 88 1.10 3.21 17.78
N GLU A 89 0.37 3.55 16.72
CA GLU A 89 -0.55 4.69 16.73
C GLU A 89 -1.68 4.50 17.75
N ALA A 90 -2.31 3.33 17.78
CA ALA A 90 -3.33 3.01 18.77
C ALA A 90 -2.77 3.03 20.21
N PHE A 91 -1.57 2.50 20.40
CA PHE A 91 -0.88 2.49 21.69
C PHE A 91 -0.52 3.91 22.14
N MET A 92 0.05 4.73 21.26
CA MET A 92 0.43 6.11 21.57
C MET A 92 -0.79 6.98 21.83
N ALA A 93 -1.90 6.79 21.11
CA ALA A 93 -3.15 7.48 21.41
C ALA A 93 -3.67 7.12 22.82
N PHE A 94 -3.54 5.87 23.25
CA PHE A 94 -3.87 5.46 24.61
C PHE A 94 -2.89 6.02 25.65
N TYR A 95 -1.59 5.98 25.35
CA TYR A 95 -0.50 6.37 26.26
C TYR A 95 -0.35 7.89 26.42
N SER A 96 -0.65 8.68 25.39
CA SER A 96 -0.49 10.15 25.39
C SER A 96 -1.33 10.84 26.45
N GLY A 97 -2.45 10.22 26.87
CA GLY A 97 -3.39 10.80 27.83
C GLY A 97 -4.22 11.97 27.27
N ASP A 98 -4.01 12.36 26.01
CA ASP A 98 -4.76 13.42 25.36
C ASP A 98 -6.18 12.94 24.99
N ILE A 99 -7.17 13.75 25.36
CA ILE A 99 -8.58 13.47 25.12
C ILE A 99 -8.86 13.43 23.63
N PHE A 100 -8.21 14.29 22.83
CA PHE A 100 -8.45 14.38 21.39
C PHE A 100 -7.88 13.18 20.62
N GLU A 101 -6.64 12.76 20.92
CA GLU A 101 -6.04 11.55 20.32
C GLU A 101 -6.80 10.27 20.69
N ARG A 102 -7.20 10.14 21.96
CA ARG A 102 -8.02 8.99 22.42
C ARG A 102 -9.38 8.98 21.74
N TYR A 103 -10.04 10.13 21.65
CA TYR A 103 -11.32 10.26 20.97
C TYR A 103 -11.18 9.98 19.47
N MET A 104 -10.12 10.43 18.82
CA MET A 104 -9.86 10.14 17.42
C MET A 104 -9.74 8.63 17.18
N MET A 105 -8.97 7.92 18.01
CA MET A 105 -8.82 6.47 17.85
C MET A 105 -10.13 5.72 18.12
N PHE A 106 -10.91 6.19 19.11
CA PHE A 106 -12.24 5.65 19.38
C PHE A 106 -13.21 5.90 18.22
N ASN A 107 -13.21 7.12 17.64
CA ASN A 107 -14.03 7.48 16.49
C ASN A 107 -13.62 6.71 15.23
N ARG A 108 -12.32 6.41 15.04
CA ARG A 108 -11.87 5.51 13.97
C ARG A 108 -12.42 4.10 14.14
N ALA A 109 -12.47 3.56 15.35
CA ALA A 109 -12.91 2.18 15.59
C ALA A 109 -14.44 2.02 15.63
N PHE A 110 -15.17 2.96 16.24
CA PHE A 110 -16.60 2.85 16.55
C PHE A 110 -17.45 4.00 16.02
N GLY A 111 -16.84 5.01 15.41
CA GLY A 111 -17.55 6.14 14.84
C GLY A 111 -18.24 5.82 13.51
N PRO A 112 -18.74 6.85 12.80
CA PRO A 112 -19.48 6.68 11.55
C PRO A 112 -18.69 5.95 10.44
N TYR A 113 -17.36 6.09 10.46
CA TYR A 113 -16.44 5.41 9.54
C TYR A 113 -15.80 4.15 10.14
N GLY A 114 -16.31 3.62 11.26
CA GLY A 114 -15.76 2.45 11.95
C GLY A 114 -15.65 1.23 11.05
N TRP A 115 -16.67 0.99 10.22
CA TRP A 115 -16.66 -0.11 9.25
C TRP A 115 -15.50 0.00 8.23
N VAL A 116 -15.12 1.23 7.84
CA VAL A 116 -13.99 1.49 6.93
C VAL A 116 -12.67 1.15 7.61
N PHE A 117 -12.53 1.49 8.89
CA PHE A 117 -11.36 1.15 9.68
C PHE A 117 -11.21 -0.37 9.88
N TRP A 118 -12.29 -1.09 10.16
CA TRP A 118 -12.21 -2.56 10.27
C TRP A 118 -11.93 -3.23 8.92
N LEU A 119 -12.45 -2.67 7.82
CA LEU A 119 -12.10 -3.12 6.47
C LEU A 119 -10.61 -2.88 6.16
N LEU A 120 -10.04 -1.76 6.61
CA LEU A 120 -8.60 -1.50 6.54
C LEU A 120 -7.81 -2.59 7.27
N ILE A 121 -8.14 -2.89 8.53
CA ILE A 121 -7.46 -3.93 9.31
C ILE A 121 -7.59 -5.30 8.64
N LEU A 122 -8.76 -5.63 8.10
CA LEU A 122 -8.97 -6.87 7.35
C LEU A 122 -8.02 -6.96 6.14
N CYS A 123 -7.98 -5.94 5.30
CA CYS A 123 -7.22 -5.93 4.05
C CYS A 123 -5.69 -5.83 4.26
N ASN A 124 -5.25 -4.98 5.19
CA ASN A 124 -3.82 -4.67 5.38
C ASN A 124 -3.14 -5.46 6.50
N VAL A 125 -3.89 -6.02 7.45
CA VAL A 125 -3.31 -6.80 8.56
C VAL A 125 -3.66 -8.27 8.44
N ILE A 126 -4.94 -8.62 8.29
CA ILE A 126 -5.40 -10.01 8.36
C ILE A 126 -5.11 -10.78 7.06
N VAL A 127 -5.57 -10.30 5.91
CA VAL A 127 -5.35 -10.95 4.61
C VAL A 127 -3.87 -11.24 4.32
N PRO A 128 -2.92 -10.32 4.58
CA PRO A 128 -1.50 -10.53 4.31
C PRO A 128 -0.86 -11.58 5.23
N GLN A 129 -1.43 -11.87 6.41
CA GLN A 129 -0.92 -12.98 7.24
C GLN A 129 -1.06 -14.34 6.53
N THR A 130 -1.95 -14.45 5.54
CA THR A 130 -2.03 -15.66 4.72
C THR A 130 -0.72 -15.92 3.95
N LEU A 131 0.08 -14.88 3.69
CA LEU A 131 1.38 -14.99 3.03
C LEU A 131 2.43 -15.70 3.88
N TRP A 132 2.22 -15.99 5.17
CA TRP A 132 3.10 -16.87 5.95
C TRP A 132 3.13 -18.30 5.40
N SER A 133 2.03 -18.75 4.81
CA SER A 133 1.94 -20.07 4.22
C SER A 133 2.65 -20.13 2.86
N ALA A 134 3.65 -21.00 2.77
CA ALA A 134 4.35 -21.26 1.51
C ALA A 134 3.41 -21.78 0.40
N ARG A 135 2.29 -22.42 0.77
CA ARG A 135 1.26 -22.87 -0.17
C ARG A 135 0.59 -21.70 -0.90
N ILE A 136 0.36 -20.60 -0.19
CA ILE A 136 -0.30 -19.40 -0.73
C ILE A 136 0.70 -18.61 -1.58
N ARG A 137 1.95 -18.44 -1.12
CA ARG A 137 2.99 -17.74 -1.89
C ARG A 137 3.34 -18.42 -3.22
N ARG A 138 3.18 -19.74 -3.33
CA ARG A 138 3.46 -20.51 -4.55
C ARG A 138 2.25 -20.60 -5.50
N ASN A 139 1.06 -20.22 -5.04
CA ASN A 139 -0.16 -20.21 -5.85
C ASN A 139 -0.37 -18.81 -6.45
N THR A 140 -0.21 -18.68 -7.76
CA THR A 140 -0.34 -17.39 -8.46
C THR A 140 -1.72 -16.77 -8.33
N VAL A 141 -2.80 -17.57 -8.33
CA VAL A 141 -4.16 -17.05 -8.20
C VAL A 141 -4.40 -16.52 -6.79
N ALA A 142 -3.97 -17.26 -5.76
CA ALA A 142 -4.09 -16.82 -4.38
C ALA A 142 -3.30 -15.53 -4.14
N LEU A 143 -2.07 -15.46 -4.67
CA LEU A 143 -1.22 -14.27 -4.56
C LEU A 143 -1.82 -13.05 -5.30
N PHE A 144 -2.46 -13.27 -6.45
CA PHE A 144 -3.18 -12.21 -7.18
C PHE A 144 -4.34 -11.66 -6.35
N ILE A 145 -5.14 -12.53 -5.73
CA ILE A 145 -6.26 -12.10 -4.88
C ILE A 145 -5.74 -11.30 -3.68
N VAL A 146 -4.69 -11.79 -3.00
CA VAL A 146 -4.07 -11.07 -1.88
C VAL A 146 -3.55 -9.70 -2.33
N ALA A 147 -2.89 -9.61 -3.49
CA ALA A 147 -2.40 -8.33 -4.01
C ALA A 147 -3.54 -7.31 -4.28
N LEU A 148 -4.71 -7.76 -4.75
CA LEU A 148 -5.87 -6.89 -4.92
C LEU A 148 -6.40 -6.36 -3.59
N PHE A 149 -6.51 -7.22 -2.58
CA PHE A 149 -6.90 -6.79 -1.23
C PHE A 149 -5.94 -5.76 -0.66
N ILE A 150 -4.64 -5.94 -0.88
CA ILE A 150 -3.61 -5.01 -0.41
C ILE A 150 -3.72 -3.65 -1.11
N ASN A 151 -3.88 -3.62 -2.43
CA ASN A 151 -4.06 -2.37 -3.15
C ASN A 151 -5.33 -1.62 -2.71
N ALA A 152 -6.43 -2.35 -2.52
CA ALA A 152 -7.66 -1.77 -1.99
C ALA A 152 -7.48 -1.26 -0.55
N GLY A 153 -6.84 -2.06 0.32
CA GLY A 153 -6.57 -1.73 1.71
C GLY A 153 -5.69 -0.50 1.85
N MET A 154 -4.64 -0.37 1.05
CA MET A 154 -3.75 0.81 1.04
C MET A 154 -4.45 2.08 0.54
N TRP A 155 -5.42 1.97 -0.38
CA TRP A 155 -6.27 3.10 -0.74
C TRP A 155 -7.20 3.50 0.41
N ILE A 156 -7.84 2.51 1.04
CA ILE A 156 -8.69 2.72 2.22
C ILE A 156 -7.89 3.34 3.36
N GLU A 157 -6.64 2.95 3.55
CA GLU A 157 -5.75 3.52 4.56
C GLU A 157 -5.62 5.03 4.41
N ARG A 158 -5.32 5.50 3.19
CA ARG A 158 -5.18 6.93 2.91
C ARG A 158 -6.51 7.65 3.09
N PHE A 159 -7.62 7.02 2.72
CA PHE A 159 -8.96 7.53 3.01
C PHE A 159 -9.19 7.68 4.53
N VAL A 160 -8.83 6.66 5.33
CA VAL A 160 -9.00 6.68 6.78
C VAL A 160 -8.15 7.77 7.41
N ILE A 161 -6.86 7.82 7.11
CA ILE A 161 -5.95 8.84 7.67
C ILE A 161 -6.50 10.24 7.36
N VAL A 162 -6.92 10.52 6.12
CA VAL A 162 -7.34 11.87 5.73
C VAL A 162 -8.73 12.21 6.28
N ILE A 163 -9.75 11.40 5.95
CA ILE A 163 -11.15 11.79 6.18
C ILE A 163 -11.56 11.60 7.62
N THR A 164 -11.12 10.51 8.28
CA THR A 164 -11.56 10.27 9.67
C THR A 164 -10.97 11.30 10.62
N SER A 165 -9.73 11.76 10.38
CA SER A 165 -9.09 12.82 11.17
C SER A 165 -9.67 14.21 10.89
N LEU A 166 -10.15 14.50 9.67
CA LEU A 166 -10.79 15.80 9.37
C LEU A 166 -12.26 15.87 9.76
N SER A 167 -13.00 14.76 9.67
CA SER A 167 -14.44 14.74 9.93
C SER A 167 -14.81 15.11 11.38
N ARG A 168 -13.89 14.85 12.31
CA ARG A 168 -14.03 15.08 13.75
C ARG A 168 -12.72 15.65 14.30
N ASP A 169 -12.57 16.97 14.24
CA ASP A 169 -11.43 17.70 14.76
C ASP A 169 -11.68 18.25 16.19
N PHE A 170 -10.86 19.22 16.62
CA PHE A 170 -10.95 19.87 17.93
C PHE A 170 -12.30 20.55 18.20
N THR A 171 -13.03 21.00 17.18
CA THR A 171 -14.23 21.83 17.33
C THR A 171 -15.50 21.08 16.94
N PRO A 172 -16.36 20.69 17.90
CA PRO A 172 -17.58 19.93 17.60
C PRO A 172 -18.54 20.59 16.61
N SER A 173 -18.53 21.93 16.52
CA SER A 173 -19.36 22.69 15.58
C SER A 173 -18.94 22.54 14.11
N ALA A 174 -17.68 22.18 13.85
CA ALA A 174 -17.15 22.00 12.49
C ALA A 174 -17.27 20.54 12.01
N TRP A 175 -17.90 19.67 12.79
CA TRP A 175 -17.96 18.25 12.46
C TRP A 175 -18.92 17.96 11.31
N HIS A 176 -18.37 17.41 10.23
CA HIS A 176 -19.12 17.08 9.03
C HIS A 176 -18.72 15.72 8.45
N MET A 177 -19.67 15.09 7.76
CA MET A 177 -19.45 13.84 7.05
C MET A 177 -19.05 14.11 5.61
N PHE A 178 -18.05 13.37 5.13
CA PHE A 178 -17.66 13.36 3.73
C PHE A 178 -18.44 12.27 2.99
N SER A 179 -19.16 12.67 1.94
CA SER A 179 -19.77 11.76 0.97
C SER A 179 -19.18 12.08 -0.40
N PRO A 180 -18.47 11.13 -1.05
CA PRO A 180 -17.89 11.37 -2.37
C PRO A 180 -18.99 11.60 -3.40
N THR A 181 -18.75 12.54 -4.29
CA THR A 181 -19.59 12.85 -5.44
C THR A 181 -19.24 11.94 -6.62
N LYS A 182 -20.07 11.99 -7.66
CA LYS A 182 -19.79 11.24 -8.91
C LYS A 182 -18.46 11.65 -9.54
N TRP A 183 -18.05 12.92 -9.41
CA TRP A 183 -16.82 13.43 -9.99
C TRP A 183 -15.57 12.89 -9.29
N ASP A 184 -15.64 12.66 -7.98
CA ASP A 184 -14.55 12.05 -7.20
C ASP A 184 -14.27 10.63 -7.70
N TRP A 185 -15.33 9.84 -7.89
CA TRP A 185 -15.22 8.48 -8.44
C TRP A 185 -14.76 8.47 -9.90
N MET A 186 -15.28 9.36 -10.75
CA MET A 186 -14.84 9.47 -12.14
C MET A 186 -13.36 9.83 -12.25
N THR A 187 -12.87 10.72 -11.39
CA THR A 187 -11.45 11.09 -11.37
C THR A 187 -10.58 9.91 -10.92
N LEU A 188 -11.00 9.18 -9.88
CA LEU A 188 -10.32 7.97 -9.42
C LEU A 188 -10.22 6.92 -10.52
N PHE A 189 -11.35 6.50 -11.10
CA PHE A 189 -11.34 5.50 -12.17
C PHE A 189 -10.68 6.01 -13.46
N GLY A 190 -10.78 7.31 -13.75
CA GLY A 190 -10.08 7.95 -14.85
C GLY A 190 -8.56 7.86 -14.72
N SER A 191 -8.02 8.08 -13.52
CA SER A 191 -6.59 7.93 -13.24
C SER A 191 -6.10 6.49 -13.44
N VAL A 192 -6.90 5.49 -13.02
CA VAL A 192 -6.60 4.06 -13.25
C VAL A 192 -6.63 3.75 -14.75
N GLY A 193 -7.61 4.29 -15.48
CA GLY A 193 -7.71 4.14 -16.94
C GLY A 193 -6.51 4.74 -17.68
N LEU A 194 -6.09 5.95 -17.28
CA LEU A 194 -4.90 6.59 -17.83
C LEU A 194 -3.64 5.77 -17.56
N PHE A 195 -3.45 5.32 -16.31
CA PHE A 195 -2.33 4.48 -15.93
C PHE A 195 -2.25 3.19 -16.77
N LEU A 196 -3.37 2.46 -16.88
CA LEU A 196 -3.41 1.23 -17.67
C LEU A 196 -3.17 1.50 -19.15
N THR A 197 -3.71 2.59 -19.70
CA THR A 197 -3.48 2.98 -21.11
C THR A 197 -1.99 3.23 -21.38
N LEU A 198 -1.34 4.03 -20.52
CA LEU A 198 0.10 4.31 -20.64
C LEU A 198 0.94 3.04 -20.42
N GLN A 199 0.55 2.18 -19.48
CA GLN A 199 1.23 0.92 -19.21
C GLN A 199 1.14 -0.05 -20.40
N PHE A 200 -0.03 -0.18 -21.02
CA PHE A 200 -0.19 -1.00 -22.23
C PHE A 200 0.58 -0.43 -23.42
N LEU A 201 0.57 0.89 -23.58
CA LEU A 201 1.38 1.56 -24.61
C LEU A 201 2.87 1.28 -24.41
N PHE A 202 3.37 1.39 -23.17
CA PHE A 202 4.75 1.08 -22.84
C PHE A 202 5.13 -0.37 -23.17
N MET A 203 4.30 -1.34 -22.75
CA MET A 203 4.53 -2.77 -23.06
C MET A 203 4.47 -3.07 -24.56
N ARG A 204 3.78 -2.25 -25.36
CA ARG A 204 3.70 -2.39 -26.81
C ARG A 204 4.88 -1.75 -27.54
N LEU A 205 5.38 -0.61 -27.06
CA LEU A 205 6.42 0.18 -27.73
C LEU A 205 7.84 -0.17 -27.29
N VAL A 206 8.03 -0.66 -26.08
CA VAL A 206 9.35 -0.90 -25.46
C VAL A 206 9.47 -2.38 -25.08
N PRO A 207 10.66 -3.01 -25.23
CA PRO A 207 10.87 -4.38 -24.76
C PRO A 207 10.61 -4.49 -23.25
N MET A 208 9.69 -5.39 -22.88
CA MET A 208 9.25 -5.60 -21.49
C MET A 208 10.34 -6.12 -20.55
N ILE A 209 11.40 -6.72 -21.09
CA ILE A 209 12.50 -7.31 -20.31
C ILE A 209 13.81 -6.75 -20.83
N SER A 210 14.70 -6.38 -19.90
CA SER A 210 16.05 -5.91 -20.18
C SER A 210 16.89 -7.05 -20.78
N THR A 211 17.06 -7.05 -22.11
CA THR A 211 17.85 -8.08 -22.81
C THR A 211 19.33 -8.08 -22.39
N ARG A 212 19.88 -6.93 -21.99
CA ARG A 212 21.28 -6.81 -21.54
C ARG A 212 21.55 -7.53 -20.22
N GLU A 213 20.63 -7.46 -19.27
CA GLU A 213 20.81 -8.08 -17.96
C GLU A 213 20.62 -9.60 -18.01
N LEU A 214 19.68 -10.07 -18.84
CA LEU A 214 19.47 -11.50 -19.10
C LEU A 214 20.70 -12.18 -19.71
N VAL A 215 21.51 -11.47 -20.51
CA VAL A 215 22.74 -12.00 -21.12
C VAL A 215 23.92 -11.96 -20.13
N ALA A 216 23.95 -10.97 -19.23
CA ALA A 216 25.04 -10.81 -18.26
C ALA A 216 24.96 -11.77 -17.04
N GLU A 217 23.76 -12.18 -16.61
CA GLU A 217 23.58 -13.15 -15.52
C GLU A 217 24.16 -14.56 -15.81
N PRO A 218 23.91 -15.21 -16.96
CA PRO A 218 24.51 -16.50 -17.26
C PRO A 218 26.04 -16.41 -17.40
N GLU A 219 26.57 -15.29 -17.87
CA GLU A 219 28.01 -15.06 -17.98
C GLU A 219 28.67 -14.98 -16.59
N LYS A 220 28.08 -14.22 -15.65
CA LYS A 220 28.55 -14.14 -14.26
C LYS A 220 28.46 -15.47 -13.50
N ALA A 221 27.44 -16.27 -13.78
CA ALA A 221 27.27 -17.59 -13.19
C ALA A 221 28.27 -18.64 -13.74
N MET A 222 28.86 -18.40 -14.91
CA MET A 222 29.87 -19.28 -15.52
C MET A 222 31.32 -18.88 -15.16
N THR A 223 31.51 -17.64 -14.69
CA THR A 223 32.81 -17.09 -14.24
C THR A 223 33.06 -17.23 -12.73
N LEU A 224 32.10 -17.78 -11.97
CA LEU A 224 32.23 -18.13 -10.55
C LEU A 224 32.31 -19.65 -10.41
#